data_AF-A0A8E2EPS7-F1
#
_entry.id   AF-A0A8E2EPS7-F1
#
_cell.length_a   1.000
_cell.length_b   1.000
_cell.length_c   1.000
_cell.angle_alpha   90.00
_cell.angle_beta   90.00
_cell.angle_gamma   90.00
#
_symmetry.space_group_name_H-M   'P 1'
#
loop_
_entity.id
_entity.type
_entity.pdbx_description
1 polymer ?
#
loop_
_entity_poly.entity_id
_entity_poly.type
_entity_poly.pdbx_seq_one_letter_code
_entity_poly.pdbx_strand_id
1 'polypeptide(L)'
;MYLYLAIGRGSLNLLNRVNDLLSIKNELAQDSIDSLIPLMYLHTGNIQAAVEVTSFLHSEIQCFDYTAQLIFSRYKFADEESQNQLRNYVTGCRQYCTGNLIWR
;
A
#
# COMPACT_ATOMS: atom_id res chain seq x y z
N MET A 1 -6.22 2.93 19.44
CA MET A 1 -5.29 3.93 18.87
C MET A 1 -4.18 3.29 18.02
N TYR A 2 -3.38 2.35 18.53
CA TYR A 2 -2.28 1.71 17.76
C TYR A 2 -2.70 1.03 16.44
N LEU A 3 -3.82 0.31 16.40
CA LEU A 3 -4.28 -0.38 15.19
C LEU A 3 -4.76 0.58 14.07
N TYR A 4 -5.39 1.70 14.44
CA TYR A 4 -5.79 2.74 13.47
C TYR A 4 -4.56 3.43 12.85
N LEU A 5 -3.55 3.72 13.67
CA LEU A 5 -2.26 4.25 13.20
C LEU A 5 -1.52 3.24 12.31
N ALA A 6 -1.64 1.94 12.58
CA ALA A 6 -1.06 0.88 11.77
C ALA A 6 -1.70 0.81 10.37
N ILE A 7 -3.03 0.91 10.28
CA ILE A 7 -3.74 1.03 8.98
C ILE A 7 -3.28 2.28 8.23
N GLY A 8 -3.24 3.44 8.89
CA GLY A 8 -2.80 4.69 8.26
C GLY A 8 -1.37 4.61 7.71
N ARG A 9 -0.44 4.01 8.46
CA ARG A 9 0.95 3.78 8.00
C ARG A 9 1.02 2.78 6.86
N GLY A 10 0.30 1.66 6.95
CA GLY A 10 0.23 0.68 5.87
C GLY A 10 -0.31 1.28 4.58
N SER A 11 -1.32 2.13 4.67
CA SER A 11 -1.87 2.84 3.51
C SER A 11 -0.87 3.79 2.85
N LEU A 12 -0.13 4.57 3.65
CA LEU A 12 0.87 5.49 3.13
C LEU A 12 2.01 4.73 2.41
N ASN A 13 2.45 3.62 2.99
CA ASN A 13 3.50 2.78 2.41
C ASN A 13 3.07 2.17 1.07
N LEU A 14 1.83 1.69 0.98
CA LEU A 14 1.28 1.13 -0.27
C LEU A 14 1.12 2.21 -1.33
N LEU A 15 0.58 3.38 -0.98
CA LEU A 15 0.44 4.51 -1.90
C LEU A 15 1.80 4.90 -2.51
N ASN A 16 2.82 5.13 -1.69
CA ASN A 16 4.13 5.56 -2.17
C ASN A 16 4.73 4.54 -3.15
N ARG A 17 4.61 3.25 -2.84
CA ARG A 17 5.16 2.19 -3.69
C ARG A 17 4.38 1.99 -5.00
N VAL A 18 3.06 2.15 -4.97
CA VAL A 18 2.25 2.14 -6.20
C VAL A 18 2.60 3.36 -7.05
N ASN A 19 2.82 4.51 -6.43
CA ASN A 19 3.25 5.72 -7.13
C ASN A 19 4.63 5.52 -7.78
N ASP A 20 5.59 4.93 -7.08
CA ASP A 20 6.89 4.55 -7.63
C ASP A 20 6.71 3.65 -8.87
N LEU A 21 5.83 2.65 -8.81
CA LEU A 21 5.58 1.77 -9.94
C LEU A 21 5.00 2.46 -11.17
N LEU A 22 4.04 3.36 -10.95
CA LEU A 22 3.34 4.04 -12.03
C LEU A 22 4.18 5.17 -12.65
N SER A 23 5.11 5.75 -11.89
CA SER A 23 5.95 6.89 -12.29
C SER A 23 7.25 6.50 -12.99
N ILE A 24 7.73 5.25 -12.87
CA ILE A 24 9.00 4.77 -13.46
C ILE A 24 9.25 5.25 -14.89
N LYS A 25 8.24 5.18 -15.77
CA LYS A 25 8.41 5.61 -17.18
C LYS A 25 8.69 7.10 -17.30
N ASN A 26 8.04 7.92 -16.49
CA ASN A 26 8.22 9.37 -16.48
C ASN A 26 9.56 9.74 -15.83
N GLU A 27 9.92 9.06 -14.75
CA GLU A 27 11.18 9.26 -14.03
C GLU A 27 12.40 8.93 -14.88
N LEU A 28 12.39 7.79 -15.58
CA LEU A 28 13.44 7.42 -16.53
C LEU A 28 13.54 8.40 -17.70
N ALA A 29 12.41 8.97 -18.15
CA ALA A 29 12.40 9.96 -19.23
C ALA A 29 12.91 11.35 -18.78
N GLN A 30 12.85 11.64 -17.48
CA GLN A 30 13.25 12.92 -16.89
C GLN A 30 14.59 12.85 -16.14
N ASP A 31 15.27 11.69 -16.18
CA ASP A 31 16.52 11.41 -15.45
C ASP A 31 16.41 11.66 -13.93
N SER A 32 15.20 11.50 -13.39
CA SER A 32 14.85 11.74 -11.99
C SER A 32 14.77 10.40 -11.27
N ILE A 33 15.89 9.90 -10.75
CA ILE A 33 16.02 8.54 -10.18
C ILE A 33 15.67 8.55 -8.68
N ASP A 34 14.41 8.84 -8.33
CA ASP A 34 13.97 8.85 -6.93
C ASP A 34 13.04 7.66 -6.57
N SER A 35 12.46 6.95 -7.55
CA SER A 35 11.63 5.78 -7.26
C SER A 35 12.43 4.53 -6.89
N LEU A 36 11.76 3.67 -6.13
CA LEU A 36 12.32 2.44 -5.56
C LEU A 36 12.92 1.49 -6.61
N ILE A 37 12.33 1.34 -7.80
CA ILE A 37 12.82 0.39 -8.81
C ILE A 37 14.13 0.85 -9.49
N PRO A 38 14.23 2.08 -10.02
CA PRO A 38 15.48 2.62 -10.55
C PRO A 38 16.61 2.63 -9.52
N LEU A 39 16.33 2.99 -8.27
CA LEU A 39 17.31 2.94 -7.18
C LEU A 39 17.77 1.50 -6.89
N MET A 40 16.84 0.54 -6.88
CA MET A 40 17.19 -0.87 -6.68
C MET A 40 17.94 -1.48 -7.86
N TYR A 41 17.64 -1.06 -9.09
CA TYR A 41 18.41 -1.43 -10.26
C TYR A 41 19.83 -0.87 -10.20
N LEU A 42 19.99 0.40 -9.81
CA LEU A 42 21.31 1.02 -9.61
C LEU A 42 22.14 0.24 -8.57
N HIS A 43 21.49 -0.24 -7.50
CA HIS A 43 22.16 -0.98 -6.44
C HIS A 43 22.52 -2.43 -6.82
N THR A 44 21.64 -3.11 -7.56
CA THR A 44 21.77 -4.56 -7.82
C THR A 44 22.31 -4.90 -9.21
N GLY A 45 22.24 -3.96 -10.16
CA GLY A 45 22.48 -4.20 -11.58
C GLY A 45 21.48 -5.15 -12.24
N ASN A 46 20.42 -5.56 -11.52
CA ASN A 46 19.51 -6.61 -11.95
C ASN A 46 18.06 -6.12 -11.88
N ILE A 47 17.46 -5.94 -13.05
CA ILE A 47 16.09 -5.45 -13.16
C ILE A 47 15.07 -6.44 -12.60
N GLN A 48 15.35 -7.75 -12.66
CA GLN A 48 14.47 -8.77 -12.11
C GLN A 48 14.44 -8.67 -10.57
N ALA A 49 15.59 -8.45 -9.94
CA ALA A 49 15.68 -8.22 -8.50
C ALA A 49 15.00 -6.91 -8.07
N ALA A 50 15.11 -5.86 -8.89
CA ALA A 50 14.42 -4.59 -8.66
C ALA A 50 12.89 -4.72 -8.78
N VAL A 51 12.41 -5.54 -9.72
CA VAL A 51 10.98 -5.85 -9.86
C VAL A 51 10.51 -6.80 -8.76
N GLU A 52 11.33 -7.72 -8.27
CA GLU A 52 10.98 -8.56 -7.11
C GLU A 52 10.69 -7.75 -5.85
N VAL A 53 11.18 -6.52 -5.71
CA VAL A 53 10.78 -5.62 -4.61
C VAL A 53 9.27 -5.31 -4.63
N THR A 54 8.61 -5.43 -5.80
CA THR A 54 7.15 -5.34 -5.90
C THR A 54 6.43 -6.54 -5.29
N SER A 55 7.09 -7.69 -5.11
CA SER A 55 6.51 -8.82 -4.36
C SER A 55 6.25 -8.45 -2.88
N PHE A 56 7.01 -7.48 -2.36
CA PHE A 56 6.78 -6.93 -1.01
C PHE A 56 5.44 -6.19 -0.90
N LEU A 57 4.90 -5.63 -1.99
CA LEU A 57 3.56 -5.03 -1.99
C LEU A 57 2.49 -6.05 -1.63
N HIS A 58 2.65 -7.30 -2.09
CA HIS A 58 1.69 -8.35 -1.76
C HIS A 58 1.72 -8.65 -0.25
N SER A 59 2.90 -8.67 0.37
CA SER A 59 3.02 -8.85 1.83
C SER A 59 2.44 -7.66 2.61
N GLU A 60 2.58 -6.43 2.10
CA GLU A 60 1.98 -5.23 2.71
C GLU A 60 0.45 -5.22 2.58
N ILE A 61 -0.10 -5.67 1.44
CA ILE A 61 -1.55 -5.87 1.24
C ILE A 61 -2.08 -6.91 2.23
N GLN A 62 -1.40 -8.05 2.37
CA GLN A 62 -1.78 -9.10 3.32
C GLN A 62 -1.74 -8.59 4.77
N CYS A 63 -0.70 -7.83 5.13
CA CYS A 63 -0.57 -7.22 6.45
C CYS A 63 -1.69 -6.19 6.72
N PHE A 64 -2.03 -5.37 5.72
CA PHE A 64 -3.13 -4.44 5.78
C PHE A 64 -4.46 -5.16 6.01
N ASP A 65 -4.77 -6.19 5.20
CA ASP A 65 -6.02 -6.93 5.29
C ASP A 65 -6.14 -7.69 6.60
N TYR A 66 -5.05 -8.28 7.09
CA TYR A 66 -5.00 -8.90 8.42
C TYR A 66 -5.29 -7.86 9.52
N THR A 67 -4.66 -6.69 9.45
CA THR A 67 -4.88 -5.61 10.43
C THR A 67 -6.32 -5.10 10.39
N ALA A 68 -6.91 -4.96 9.20
CA ALA A 68 -8.31 -4.59 9.04
C ALA A 68 -9.26 -5.62 9.67
N GLN A 69 -9.02 -6.92 9.46
CA GLN A 69 -9.80 -7.99 10.09
C GLN A 69 -9.73 -7.96 11.63
N LEU A 70 -8.55 -7.68 12.19
CA LEU A 70 -8.40 -7.52 13.64
C LEU A 70 -9.23 -6.36 14.19
N ILE A 71 -9.26 -5.22 13.48
CA ILE A 71 -10.05 -4.05 13.89
C ILE A 71 -11.54 -4.35 13.72
N PHE A 72 -11.99 -4.96 12.62
CA PHE A 72 -13.38 -5.36 12.46
C PHE A 72 -13.83 -6.30 13.59
N SER A 73 -13.00 -7.28 13.96
CA SER A 73 -13.27 -8.19 15.06
C SER A 73 -13.38 -7.47 16.40
N ARG A 74 -12.51 -6.47 16.64
CA ARG A 74 -12.50 -5.67 17.86
C ARG A 74 -13.75 -4.79 18.01
N TYR A 75 -14.30 -4.29 16.90
CA TYR A 75 -15.47 -3.40 16.89
C TYR A 75 -16.77 -4.13 16.52
N LYS A 76 -16.80 -5.47 16.53
CA LYS A 76 -17.96 -6.26 16.09
C LYS A 76 -19.24 -6.03 16.90
N PHE A 77 -19.12 -5.51 18.12
CA PHE A 77 -20.23 -5.20 19.02
C PHE A 77 -20.50 -3.70 19.17
N ALA A 78 -19.81 -2.86 18.38
CA ALA A 78 -20.14 -1.43 18.31
C ALA A 78 -21.50 -1.24 17.61
N ASP A 79 -22.06 -0.05 17.71
CA ASP A 79 -23.27 0.33 16.97
C ASP A 79 -23.03 0.26 15.44
N GLU A 80 -24.13 0.15 14.71
CA GLU A 80 -24.09 -0.04 13.26
C GLU A 80 -23.42 1.14 12.52
N GLU A 81 -23.59 2.37 13.02
CA GLU A 81 -22.98 3.56 12.45
C GLU A 81 -21.45 3.49 12.57
N SER A 82 -20.93 3.19 13.77
CA SER A 82 -19.50 2.99 14.01
C SER A 82 -18.90 1.88 13.14
N GLN A 83 -19.62 0.77 12.97
CA GLN A 83 -19.17 -0.32 12.10
C GLN A 83 -19.14 0.09 10.62
N ASN A 84 -20.13 0.86 10.17
CA ASN A 84 -20.18 1.38 8.80
C ASN A 84 -19.08 2.41 8.54
N GLN A 85 -18.83 3.33 9.47
CA GLN A 85 -17.74 4.29 9.37
C GLN A 85 -16.38 3.59 9.27
N LEU A 86 -16.15 2.56 10.07
CA LEU A 86 -14.92 1.76 10.02
C LEU A 86 -14.77 1.04 8.66
N ARG A 87 -15.84 0.43 8.13
CA ARG A 87 -15.82 -0.21 6.80
C ARG A 87 -15.52 0.79 5.67
N ASN A 88 -16.12 1.97 5.75
CA ASN A 88 -15.90 3.04 4.76
C ASN A 88 -14.47 3.55 4.83
N TYR A 89 -13.92 3.72 6.03
CA TYR A 89 -12.53 4.13 6.23
C TYR A 89 -11.54 3.11 5.62
N VAL A 90 -11.71 1.81 5.92
CA VAL A 90 -10.86 0.75 5.36
C VAL A 90 -10.99 0.69 3.83
N THR A 91 -12.20 0.81 3.30
CA THR A 91 -12.44 0.83 1.85
C THR A 91 -11.77 2.04 1.19
N GLY A 92 -11.91 3.23 1.78
CA GLY A 92 -11.25 4.44 1.30
C GLY A 92 -9.73 4.33 1.30
N CYS A 93 -9.15 3.74 2.36
CA CYS A 93 -7.72 3.42 2.41
C CYS A 93 -7.30 2.49 1.26
N ARG A 94 -8.03 1.41 0.98
CA ARG A 94 -7.72 0.49 -0.14
C ARG A 94 -7.73 1.21 -1.48
N GLN A 95 -8.79 1.97 -1.74
CA GLN A 95 -8.95 2.73 -2.99
C GLN A 95 -7.84 3.77 -3.17
N TYR A 96 -7.48 4.47 -2.08
CA TYR A 96 -6.41 5.45 -2.09
C TYR A 96 -5.06 4.81 -2.42
N CYS A 97 -4.77 3.63 -1.86
CA CYS A 97 -3.50 2.94 -2.09
C CYS A 97 -3.33 2.41 -3.52
N THR A 98 -4.41 2.00 -4.19
CA THR A 98 -4.30 1.36 -5.51
C THR A 98 -4.45 2.33 -6.67
N GLY A 99 -5.00 3.53 -6.46
CA GLY A 99 -5.30 4.44 -7.56
C GLY A 99 -6.15 3.74 -8.63
N ASN A 100 -5.59 3.54 -9.83
CA ASN A 100 -6.23 2.82 -10.95
C ASN A 100 -5.97 1.29 -10.97
N LEU A 101 -5.20 0.75 -10.02
CA LEU A 101 -4.95 -0.69 -9.90
C LEU A 101 -6.10 -1.37 -9.13
N ILE A 102 -6.30 -2.67 -9.35
CA ILE A 102 -7.30 -3.46 -8.62
C ILE A 102 -6.66 -4.01 -7.34
N TRP A 103 -7.22 -3.69 -6.16
CA TRP A 103 -6.80 -4.29 -4.88
C TRP A 103 -7.02 -5.82 -4.92
N ARG A 104 -5.93 -6.60 -4.89
CA ARG A 104 -5.92 -8.07 -4.87
C ARG A 104 -4.72 -8.61 -4.11
#